data_AF-A0ABC9FXK9-F1
#
_entry.id   AF-A0ABC9FXK9-F1
#
_cell.length_a   1.000
_cell.length_b   1.000
_cell.length_c   1.000
_cell.angle_alpha   90.00
_cell.angle_beta   90.00
_cell.angle_gamma   90.00
#
_symmetry.space_group_name_H-M   'P 1'
#
loop_
_entity.id
_entity.type
_entity.pdbx_description
1 polymer ?
#
loop_
_entity_poly.entity_id
_entity_poly.type
_entity_poly.pdbx_seq_one_letter_code
_entity_poly.pdbx_strand_id
1 'polypeptide(L)'
;MRVKKRAKNRKAVKFYSTCFGFREPYKVLIDGTFVHHLLTHRLLPSDDALRDLLSASRTPALVTSKCIVAELRRLGKSHAESFDNAQLLATTKCEHDKVVSAVNCVLSLIGDKNPEHFFVATQDADLREKLREIPGVPVIYGLKNSLFIEQPSVQQRKFAQLDEEKRLNMDISEYKKLMKAAATENGIDREQHERPISSLVKNALGVADKSKFKRNRAKGPNPLSCKKKKPKSQPSAIQNQGSMADGEAKRKRVRKRKRSQKDNKQAEMAS
;
A
#
# COMPACT_ATOMS: atom_id res chain seq x y z
N MET A 1 -25.38 7.34 -13.46
CA MET A 1 -24.11 7.72 -12.78
C MET A 1 -24.18 7.67 -11.24
N ARG A 2 -25.29 8.09 -10.60
CA ARG A 2 -25.46 8.08 -9.13
C ARG A 2 -25.25 6.70 -8.47
N VAL A 3 -25.79 5.62 -9.05
CA VAL A 3 -25.65 4.25 -8.52
C VAL A 3 -24.20 3.79 -8.47
N LYS A 4 -23.40 4.11 -9.51
CA LYS A 4 -21.96 3.78 -9.56
C LYS A 4 -21.18 4.52 -8.46
N LYS A 5 -21.52 5.79 -8.19
CA LYS A 5 -20.94 6.58 -7.10
C LYS A 5 -21.24 5.95 -5.74
N ARG A 6 -22.53 5.67 -5.45
CA ARG A 6 -22.94 5.03 -4.18
C ARG A 6 -22.28 3.68 -3.98
N ALA A 7 -22.15 2.87 -5.03
CA ALA A 7 -21.45 1.59 -4.96
C ALA A 7 -19.95 1.74 -4.62
N LYS A 8 -19.25 2.74 -5.17
CA LYS A 8 -17.84 3.03 -4.84
C LYS A 8 -17.68 3.48 -3.39
N ASN A 9 -18.56 4.36 -2.91
CA ASN A 9 -18.52 4.83 -1.52
C ASN A 9 -18.78 3.68 -0.55
N ARG A 10 -19.80 2.87 -0.81
CA ARG A 10 -20.11 1.68 0.01
C ARG A 10 -18.93 0.70 0.07
N LYS A 11 -18.21 0.51 -1.03
CA LYS A 11 -16.99 -0.33 -1.05
C LYS A 11 -15.89 0.25 -0.16
N ALA A 12 -15.67 1.57 -0.19
CA ALA A 12 -14.69 2.22 0.68
C ALA A 12 -15.08 2.10 2.16
N VAL A 13 -16.32 2.45 2.52
CA VAL A 13 -16.81 2.34 3.91
C VAL A 13 -16.73 0.89 4.41
N LYS A 14 -17.13 -0.08 3.59
CA LYS A 14 -17.02 -1.50 3.93
C LYS A 14 -15.57 -1.92 4.19
N PHE A 15 -14.62 -1.45 3.39
CA PHE A 15 -13.20 -1.72 3.62
C PHE A 15 -12.74 -1.20 5.00
N TYR A 16 -13.07 0.04 5.36
CA TYR A 16 -12.70 0.58 6.67
C TYR A 16 -13.42 -0.13 7.83
N SER A 17 -14.68 -0.54 7.64
CA SER A 17 -15.41 -1.31 8.65
C SER A 17 -14.81 -2.71 8.87
N THR A 18 -14.44 -3.41 7.79
CA THR A 18 -13.89 -4.77 7.87
C THR A 18 -12.44 -4.80 8.35
N CYS A 19 -11.55 -3.99 7.76
CA CYS A 19 -10.12 -4.06 8.05
C CYS A 19 -9.73 -3.26 9.30
N PHE A 20 -10.34 -2.08 9.50
CA PHE A 20 -9.97 -1.14 10.56
C PHE A 20 -10.99 -1.04 11.71
N GLY A 21 -12.10 -1.80 11.66
CA GLY A 21 -13.04 -1.91 12.78
C GLY A 21 -14.00 -0.74 12.95
N PHE A 22 -14.22 0.09 11.91
CA PHE A 22 -15.18 1.19 11.98
C PHE A 22 -16.62 0.69 12.20
N ARG A 23 -17.30 1.22 13.22
CA ARG A 23 -18.69 0.88 13.59
C ARG A 23 -19.58 2.11 13.64
N GLU A 24 -20.87 1.89 13.41
CA GLU A 24 -21.89 2.93 13.58
C GLU A 24 -22.20 3.16 15.07
N PRO A 25 -22.50 4.40 15.50
CA PRO A 25 -22.55 5.64 14.71
C PRO A 25 -21.13 6.13 14.34
N TYR A 26 -20.93 6.46 13.06
CA TYR A 26 -19.64 6.96 12.58
C TYR A 26 -19.37 8.35 13.10
N LYS A 27 -18.12 8.64 13.50
CA LYS A 27 -17.67 9.97 13.92
C LYS A 27 -16.99 10.67 12.74
N VAL A 28 -17.43 11.86 12.38
CA VAL A 28 -16.84 12.65 11.29
C VAL A 28 -16.21 13.91 11.88
N LEU A 29 -14.89 13.99 11.84
CA LEU A 29 -14.12 15.19 12.17
C LEU A 29 -14.17 16.17 11.01
N ILE A 30 -14.81 17.31 11.22
CA ILE A 30 -15.02 18.36 10.24
C ILE A 30 -14.00 19.47 10.44
N ASP A 31 -13.25 19.74 9.38
CA ASP A 31 -12.34 20.87 9.24
C ASP A 31 -13.07 22.15 8.82
N GLY A 32 -12.52 23.31 9.18
CA GLY A 32 -13.14 24.62 8.90
C GLY A 32 -13.27 24.90 7.40
N THR A 33 -12.30 24.42 6.61
CA THR A 33 -12.34 24.50 5.14
C THR A 33 -13.53 23.74 4.55
N PHE A 34 -13.90 22.62 5.17
CA PHE A 34 -15.03 21.81 4.74
C PHE A 34 -16.36 22.47 5.11
N VAL A 35 -16.46 23.08 6.31
CA VAL A 35 -17.66 23.86 6.69
C VAL A 35 -17.92 24.97 5.68
N HIS A 36 -16.87 25.72 5.31
CA HIS A 36 -16.99 26.78 4.31
C HIS A 36 -17.48 26.24 2.96
N HIS A 37 -16.98 25.08 2.53
CA HIS A 37 -17.43 24.44 1.30
C HIS A 37 -18.91 24.01 1.34
N LEU A 38 -19.38 23.49 2.47
CA LEU A 38 -20.79 23.11 2.64
C LEU A 38 -21.72 24.31 2.51
N LEU A 39 -21.32 25.46 3.06
CA LEU A 39 -22.07 26.71 2.97
C LEU A 39 -22.11 27.25 1.53
N THR A 40 -20.93 27.37 0.91
CA THR A 40 -20.80 27.91 -0.46
C THR A 40 -21.60 27.11 -1.49
N HIS A 41 -21.71 25.79 -1.30
CA HIS A 41 -22.48 24.93 -2.22
C HIS A 41 -23.88 24.57 -1.73
N ARG A 42 -24.37 25.14 -0.63
CA ARG A 42 -25.71 24.89 -0.07
C ARG A 42 -25.99 23.40 0.15
N LEU A 43 -25.02 22.69 0.73
CA LEU A 43 -25.09 21.26 1.06
C LEU A 43 -25.62 21.00 2.49
N LEU A 44 -26.28 21.98 3.09
CA LEU A 44 -26.94 21.84 4.39
C LEU A 44 -28.36 21.26 4.19
N PRO A 45 -28.81 20.32 5.06
CA PRO A 45 -28.17 19.79 6.26
C PRO A 45 -27.01 18.82 5.98
N SER A 46 -25.87 19.00 6.68
CA SER A 46 -24.69 18.14 6.51
C SER A 46 -24.91 16.70 6.98
N ASP A 47 -25.82 16.49 7.93
CA ASP A 47 -26.10 15.18 8.53
C ASP A 47 -26.67 14.19 7.51
N ASP A 48 -27.68 14.61 6.74
CA ASP A 48 -28.30 13.77 5.71
C ASP A 48 -27.33 13.50 4.57
N ALA A 49 -26.59 14.52 4.13
CA ALA A 49 -25.60 14.38 3.06
C ALA A 49 -24.49 13.40 3.44
N LEU A 50 -24.00 13.44 4.69
CA LEU A 50 -22.96 12.54 5.19
C LEU A 50 -23.50 11.15 5.51
N ARG A 51 -24.74 11.03 6.02
CA ARG A 51 -25.42 9.74 6.20
C ARG A 51 -25.54 9.00 4.87
N ASP A 52 -26.03 9.67 3.84
CA ASP A 52 -26.19 9.11 2.50
C ASP A 52 -24.83 8.75 1.86
N LEU A 53 -23.82 9.59 2.10
CA LEU A 53 -22.46 9.36 1.63
C LEU A 53 -21.85 8.09 2.24
N LEU A 54 -21.96 7.95 3.56
CA LEU A 54 -21.45 6.80 4.31
C LEU A 54 -22.33 5.56 4.13
N SER A 55 -23.54 5.71 3.57
CA SER A 55 -24.55 4.66 3.51
C SER A 55 -24.86 4.06 4.89
N ALA A 56 -24.82 4.92 5.92
CA ALA A 56 -25.01 4.55 7.31
C ALA A 56 -26.51 4.50 7.67
N SER A 57 -26.88 3.62 8.60
CA SER A 57 -28.27 3.56 9.09
C SER A 57 -28.57 4.68 10.08
N ARG A 58 -27.57 5.08 10.89
CA ARG A 58 -27.69 6.19 11.86
C ARG A 58 -27.00 7.44 11.34
N THR A 59 -27.44 8.60 11.82
CA THR A 59 -26.76 9.88 11.53
C THR A 59 -25.34 9.86 12.12
N PRO A 60 -24.32 10.27 11.35
CA PRO A 60 -22.97 10.35 11.86
C PRO A 60 -22.83 11.46 12.90
N ALA A 61 -22.02 11.23 13.93
CA ALA A 61 -21.68 12.26 14.90
C ALA A 61 -20.68 13.24 14.27
N LEU A 62 -21.14 14.44 13.96
CA LEU A 62 -20.31 15.50 13.41
C LEU A 62 -19.56 16.20 14.54
N VAL A 63 -18.23 16.13 14.49
CA VAL A 63 -17.36 16.71 15.51
C VAL A 63 -16.36 17.68 14.90
N THR A 64 -15.97 18.71 15.63
CA THR A 64 -14.86 19.61 15.29
C THR A 64 -13.94 19.78 16.50
N SER A 65 -12.75 20.38 16.32
CA SER A 65 -11.82 20.62 17.42
C SER A 65 -11.84 22.08 17.87
N LYS A 66 -11.47 22.32 19.13
CA LYS A 66 -11.31 23.69 19.66
C LYS A 66 -10.30 24.51 18.85
N CYS A 67 -9.23 23.87 18.36
CA CYS A 67 -8.23 24.54 17.54
C CYS A 67 -8.78 24.96 16.17
N ILE A 68 -9.61 24.12 15.53
CA ILE A 68 -10.25 24.46 14.25
C ILE A 68 -11.20 25.65 14.42
N VAL A 69 -12.03 25.62 15.47
CA VAL A 69 -12.95 26.73 15.78
C VAL A 69 -12.18 28.02 16.07
N ALA A 70 -11.07 27.94 16.80
CA ALA A 70 -10.22 29.10 17.07
C ALA A 70 -9.50 29.63 15.81
N GLU A 71 -9.10 28.76 14.89
CA GLU A 71 -8.54 29.14 13.59
C GLU A 71 -9.57 29.88 12.73
N LEU A 72 -10.80 29.35 12.64
CA LEU A 72 -11.91 30.00 11.95
C LEU A 72 -12.22 31.38 12.53
N ARG A 73 -12.19 31.51 13.87
CA ARG A 73 -12.37 32.80 14.55
C ARG A 73 -11.31 33.82 14.15
N ARG A 74 -10.06 33.38 13.97
CA ARG A 74 -8.93 34.24 13.56
C ARG A 74 -9.05 34.70 12.09
N LEU A 75 -9.68 33.91 11.23
CA LEU A 75 -9.92 34.28 9.83
C LEU A 75 -10.94 35.43 9.68
N GLY A 76 -11.71 35.74 10.72
CA GLY A 76 -12.52 36.95 10.81
C GLY A 76 -13.76 36.96 9.91
N LYS A 77 -14.15 38.16 9.46
CA LYS A 77 -15.46 38.42 8.82
C LYS A 77 -15.73 37.58 7.57
N SER A 78 -14.69 37.25 6.79
CA SER A 78 -14.84 36.46 5.55
C SER A 78 -15.34 35.04 5.80
N HIS A 79 -15.16 34.51 7.01
CA HIS A 79 -15.57 33.15 7.39
C HIS A 79 -16.50 33.16 8.62
N ALA A 80 -17.19 34.27 8.89
CA ALA A 80 -18.08 34.41 10.05
C ALA A 80 -19.19 33.34 10.03
N GLU A 81 -19.85 33.14 8.89
CA GLU A 81 -20.87 32.10 8.76
C GLU A 81 -20.30 30.69 8.98
N SER A 82 -19.06 30.45 8.56
CA SER A 82 -18.38 29.17 8.77
C SER A 82 -18.04 28.94 10.24
N PHE A 83 -17.67 30.00 10.97
CA PHE A 83 -17.46 29.97 12.41
C PHE A 83 -18.76 29.65 13.16
N ASP A 84 -19.86 30.33 12.82
CA ASP A 84 -21.16 30.13 13.48
C ASP A 84 -21.66 28.69 13.29
N ASN A 85 -21.54 28.15 12.08
CA ASN A 85 -21.90 26.76 11.79
C ASN A 85 -20.95 25.75 12.46
N ALA A 86 -19.65 26.03 12.53
CA ALA A 86 -18.70 25.17 13.22
C ALA A 86 -18.97 25.12 14.74
N GLN A 87 -19.48 26.20 15.33
CA GLN A 87 -19.82 26.27 16.75
C GLN A 87 -21.05 25.42 17.11
N LEU A 88 -21.93 25.13 16.15
CA LEU A 88 -23.08 24.23 16.33
C LEU A 88 -22.67 22.74 16.38
N LEU A 89 -21.48 22.40 15.88
CA LEU A 89 -20.97 21.04 15.87
C LEU A 89 -20.46 20.62 17.26
N ALA A 90 -20.49 19.31 17.53
CA ALA A 90 -19.94 18.79 18.78
C ALA A 90 -18.42 19.00 18.82
N THR A 91 -17.90 19.46 19.96
CA THR A 91 -16.46 19.73 20.07
C THR A 91 -15.72 18.54 20.69
N THR A 92 -14.75 17.98 19.97
CA THR A 92 -13.82 16.99 20.49
C THR A 92 -12.71 17.65 21.32
N LYS A 93 -12.24 16.94 22.34
CA LYS A 93 -11.13 17.40 23.19
C LYS A 93 -9.81 17.13 22.46
N CYS A 94 -9.00 18.16 22.28
CA CYS A 94 -7.63 18.05 21.81
C CYS A 94 -6.67 18.20 23.00
N GLU A 95 -5.50 17.55 22.94
CA GLU A 95 -4.49 17.52 24.00
C GLU A 95 -3.55 18.74 23.98
N HIS A 96 -3.97 19.84 23.34
CA HIS A 96 -3.15 21.05 23.19
C HIS A 96 -3.55 22.10 24.23
N ASP A 97 -2.59 22.54 25.05
CA ASP A 97 -2.81 23.64 26.01
C ASP A 97 -3.00 24.99 25.31
N LYS A 98 -2.27 25.20 24.22
CA LYS A 98 -2.37 26.39 23.37
C LYS A 98 -3.02 26.03 22.04
N VAL A 99 -3.76 26.98 21.48
CA VAL A 99 -4.35 26.84 20.14
C VAL A 99 -3.21 26.65 19.13
N VAL A 100 -3.17 25.46 18.52
CA VAL A 100 -2.29 25.14 17.40
C VAL A 100 -3.03 25.28 16.07
N SER A 101 -2.33 25.16 14.94
CA SER A 101 -2.97 25.14 13.63
C SER A 101 -3.93 23.97 13.49
N ALA A 102 -4.98 24.14 12.68
CA ALA A 102 -5.97 23.10 12.41
C ALA A 102 -5.32 21.81 11.90
N VAL A 103 -4.41 21.92 10.93
CA VAL A 103 -3.66 20.79 10.35
C VAL A 103 -2.93 19.98 11.43
N ASN A 104 -2.16 20.65 12.31
CA ASN A 104 -1.42 19.96 13.37
C ASN A 104 -2.36 19.36 14.42
N CYS A 105 -3.46 20.04 14.72
CA CYS A 105 -4.47 19.53 15.63
C CYS A 105 -5.10 18.24 15.11
N VAL A 106 -5.50 18.21 13.82
CA VAL A 106 -6.10 17.04 13.18
C VAL A 106 -5.13 15.87 13.16
N LEU A 107 -3.86 16.10 12.78
CA LEU A 107 -2.84 15.05 12.77
C LEU A 107 -2.60 14.47 14.17
N SER A 108 -2.54 15.33 15.19
CA SER A 108 -2.39 14.92 16.59
C SER A 108 -3.60 14.14 17.12
N LEU A 109 -4.81 14.50 16.72
CA LEU A 109 -6.05 13.79 17.12
C LEU A 109 -6.15 12.40 16.50
N ILE A 110 -5.66 12.23 15.28
CA ILE A 110 -5.73 10.96 14.55
C ILE A 110 -4.59 10.03 14.98
N GLY A 111 -3.39 10.58 15.18
CA GLY A 111 -2.19 9.81 15.48
C GLY A 111 -1.84 8.80 14.38
N ASP A 112 -1.12 7.74 14.73
CA ASP A 112 -0.58 6.79 13.75
C ASP A 112 -1.61 5.79 13.20
N LYS A 113 -2.67 5.52 13.97
CA LYS A 113 -3.64 4.44 13.68
C LYS A 113 -5.09 4.81 13.89
N ASN A 114 -5.42 6.07 14.14
CA ASN A 114 -6.80 6.54 14.32
C ASN A 114 -7.59 5.72 15.36
N PRO A 115 -7.20 5.77 16.66
CA PRO A 115 -7.81 4.93 17.69
C PRO A 115 -9.31 5.20 17.87
N GLU A 116 -9.74 6.44 17.67
CA GLU A 116 -11.13 6.87 17.81
C GLU A 116 -11.99 6.64 16.55
N HIS A 117 -11.38 6.14 15.47
CA HIS A 117 -12.03 5.83 14.19
C HIS A 117 -12.77 7.03 13.58
N PHE A 118 -12.10 8.18 13.50
CA PHE A 118 -12.65 9.36 12.83
C PHE A 118 -12.62 9.22 11.31
N PHE A 119 -13.71 9.63 10.66
CA PHE A 119 -13.69 10.07 9.26
C PHE A 119 -13.28 11.53 9.23
N VAL A 120 -12.35 11.91 8.38
CA VAL A 120 -11.90 13.31 8.31
C VAL A 120 -12.50 13.98 7.09
N ALA A 121 -13.26 15.05 7.30
CA ALA A 121 -13.81 15.86 6.24
C ALA A 121 -13.02 17.17 6.11
N THR A 122 -12.25 17.29 5.03
CA THR A 122 -11.39 18.46 4.75
C THR A 122 -11.32 18.76 3.26
N GLN A 123 -11.10 20.03 2.92
CA GLN A 123 -10.83 20.47 1.55
C GLN A 123 -9.37 20.82 1.30
N ASP A 124 -8.53 20.83 2.34
CA ASP A 124 -7.12 21.12 2.22
C ASP A 124 -6.39 19.94 1.55
N ALA A 125 -5.76 20.18 0.39
CA ALA A 125 -5.05 19.16 -0.36
C ALA A 125 -3.84 18.61 0.40
N ASP A 126 -3.12 19.47 1.13
CA ASP A 126 -1.90 19.10 1.84
C ASP A 126 -2.23 18.22 3.05
N LEU A 127 -3.28 18.58 3.80
CA LEU A 127 -3.78 17.74 4.88
C LEU A 127 -4.26 16.39 4.34
N ARG A 128 -5.01 16.37 3.23
CA ARG A 128 -5.49 15.11 2.63
C ARG A 128 -4.35 14.18 2.22
N GLU A 129 -3.26 14.73 1.69
CA GLU A 129 -2.09 13.93 1.33
C GLU A 129 -1.45 13.28 2.56
N LYS A 130 -1.22 14.05 3.63
CA LYS A 130 -0.69 13.52 4.90
C LYS A 130 -1.59 12.44 5.50
N LEU A 131 -2.91 12.63 5.47
CA LEU A 131 -3.87 11.64 5.98
C LEU A 131 -3.91 10.36 5.16
N ARG A 132 -3.52 10.40 3.87
CA ARG A 132 -3.45 9.22 3.01
C ARG A 132 -2.29 8.29 3.39
N GLU A 133 -1.21 8.86 3.94
CA GLU A 133 -0.06 8.10 4.44
C GLU A 133 -0.41 7.30 5.68
N ILE A 134 -1.29 7.85 6.52
CA ILE A 134 -1.73 7.22 7.76
C ILE A 134 -2.70 6.07 7.45
N PRO A 135 -2.43 4.84 7.92
CA PRO A 135 -3.35 3.72 7.74
C PRO A 135 -4.63 3.93 8.56
N GLY A 136 -5.78 3.57 8.00
CA GLY A 136 -7.05 3.59 8.72
C GLY A 136 -7.72 4.96 8.82
N VAL A 137 -7.32 5.93 8.00
CA VAL A 137 -7.96 7.24 7.92
C VAL A 137 -8.75 7.38 6.63
N PRO A 138 -10.10 7.31 6.69
CA PRO A 138 -10.95 7.66 5.57
C PRO A 138 -11.12 9.18 5.48
N VAL A 139 -10.89 9.71 4.28
CA VAL A 139 -10.94 11.15 4.00
C VAL A 139 -12.15 11.48 3.13
N ILE A 140 -12.90 12.50 3.51
CA ILE A 140 -14.08 13.03 2.85
C ILE A 140 -13.75 14.41 2.30
N TYR A 141 -14.12 14.65 1.05
CA TYR A 141 -13.96 15.94 0.40
C TYR A 141 -15.16 16.23 -0.51
N GLY A 142 -15.41 17.50 -0.77
CA GLY A 142 -16.50 17.95 -1.63
C GLY A 142 -15.99 18.47 -2.97
N LEU A 143 -16.69 18.13 -4.05
CA LEU A 143 -16.48 18.69 -5.38
C LEU A 143 -17.78 19.31 -5.85
N LYS A 144 -17.80 20.65 -5.97
CA LYS A 144 -19.02 21.42 -6.28
C LYS A 144 -20.15 21.01 -5.33
N ASN A 145 -21.30 20.62 -5.87
CA ASN A 145 -22.48 20.22 -5.11
C ASN A 145 -22.50 18.72 -4.75
N SER A 146 -21.36 18.11 -4.44
CA SER A 146 -21.29 16.67 -4.20
C SER A 146 -20.13 16.25 -3.31
N LEU A 147 -20.44 15.45 -2.29
CA LEU A 147 -19.44 14.86 -1.39
C LEU A 147 -18.90 13.53 -1.91
N PHE A 148 -17.63 13.24 -1.60
CA PHE A 148 -16.91 12.06 -2.01
C PHE A 148 -16.08 11.51 -0.85
N ILE A 149 -16.00 10.18 -0.76
CA ILE A 149 -15.07 9.48 0.13
C ILE A 149 -13.91 9.03 -0.74
N GLU A 150 -12.69 9.35 -0.30
CA GLU A 150 -11.48 8.90 -0.95
C GLU A 150 -11.37 7.37 -0.89
N GLN A 151 -10.93 6.76 -1.99
CA GLN A 151 -10.73 5.32 -2.02
C GLN A 151 -9.46 4.97 -1.25
N PRO A 152 -9.44 3.85 -0.51
CA PRO A 152 -8.27 3.48 0.27
C PRO A 152 -7.07 3.31 -0.66
N SER A 153 -5.97 3.97 -0.27
CA SER A 153 -4.74 4.03 -1.05
C SER A 153 -4.11 2.64 -1.18
N VAL A 154 -3.18 2.49 -2.13
CA VAL A 154 -2.43 1.23 -2.28
C VAL A 154 -1.66 0.90 -1.00
N GLN A 155 -1.14 1.91 -0.30
CA GLN A 155 -0.46 1.75 0.99
C GLN A 155 -1.43 1.26 2.07
N GLN A 156 -2.60 1.89 2.20
CA GLN A 156 -3.62 1.49 3.18
C GLN A 156 -4.11 0.05 2.95
N ARG A 157 -4.27 -0.36 1.67
CA ARG A 157 -4.64 -1.74 1.32
C ARG A 157 -3.55 -2.75 1.66
N LYS A 158 -2.28 -2.43 1.35
CA LYS A 158 -1.14 -3.28 1.71
C LYS A 158 -1.01 -3.42 3.23
N PHE A 159 -1.19 -2.33 3.97
CA PHE A 159 -1.17 -2.36 5.43
C PHE A 159 -2.28 -3.28 5.97
N ALA A 160 -3.51 -3.14 5.46
CA ALA A 160 -4.63 -4.00 5.85
C ALA A 160 -4.36 -5.48 5.54
N GLN A 161 -3.79 -5.80 4.36
CA GLN A 161 -3.41 -7.17 4.00
C GLN A 161 -2.35 -7.74 4.94
N LEU A 162 -1.31 -6.96 5.26
CA LEU A 162 -0.27 -7.38 6.19
C LEU A 162 -0.82 -7.56 7.61
N ASP A 163 -1.78 -6.74 8.04
CA ASP A 163 -2.43 -6.88 9.34
C ASP A 163 -3.34 -8.13 9.37
N GLU A 164 -4.06 -8.41 8.28
CA GLU A 164 -4.85 -9.64 8.12
C GLU A 164 -3.96 -10.89 8.12
N GLU A 165 -2.86 -10.90 7.37
CA GLU A 165 -1.89 -12.00 7.36
C GLU A 165 -1.28 -12.24 8.74
N LYS A 166 -0.97 -11.18 9.49
CA LYS A 166 -0.50 -11.30 10.88
C LYS A 166 -1.54 -11.89 11.82
N ARG A 167 -2.83 -11.63 11.58
CA ARG A 167 -3.93 -12.22 12.38
C ARG A 167 -4.22 -13.67 12.02
N LEU A 168 -4.02 -14.05 10.75
CA LEU A 168 -4.23 -15.41 10.27
C LEU A 168 -3.07 -16.34 10.62
N ASN A 169 -1.85 -15.81 10.66
CA ASN A 169 -0.66 -16.58 11.01
C ASN A 169 -0.47 -16.58 12.52
N MET A 170 -0.29 -17.76 13.12
CA MET A 170 0.07 -17.82 14.54
C MET A 170 1.39 -17.09 14.82
N ASP A 171 1.45 -16.39 15.95
CA ASP A 171 2.70 -15.76 16.37
C ASP A 171 3.77 -16.83 16.65
N ILE A 172 5.03 -16.47 16.46
CA ILE A 172 6.18 -17.36 16.71
C ILE A 172 6.13 -17.88 18.16
N SER A 173 5.65 -17.06 19.10
CA SER A 173 5.44 -17.43 20.50
C SER A 173 4.35 -18.49 20.69
N GLU A 174 3.23 -18.35 19.98
CA GLU A 174 2.12 -19.31 20.01
C GLU A 174 2.54 -20.63 19.37
N TYR A 175 3.24 -20.57 18.24
CA TYR A 175 3.83 -21.75 17.60
C TYR A 175 4.80 -22.46 18.54
N LYS A 176 5.67 -21.72 19.23
CA LYS A 176 6.63 -22.30 20.18
C LYS A 176 5.93 -22.94 21.39
N LYS A 177 4.83 -22.35 21.87
CA LYS A 177 4.01 -22.93 22.96
C LYS A 177 3.29 -24.19 22.52
N LEU A 178 2.70 -24.22 21.32
CA LEU A 178 2.09 -25.43 20.77
C LEU A 178 3.13 -26.54 20.57
N MET A 179 4.32 -26.23 20.04
CA MET A 179 5.38 -27.23 19.88
C MET A 179 5.89 -27.76 21.23
N LYS A 180 5.96 -26.92 22.27
CA LYS A 180 6.35 -27.33 23.62
C LYS A 180 5.26 -28.19 24.29
N ALA A 181 3.98 -27.84 24.11
CA ALA A 181 2.85 -28.64 24.59
C ALA A 181 2.82 -30.02 23.89
N ALA A 182 2.94 -30.05 22.56
CA ALA A 182 3.02 -31.30 21.79
C ALA A 182 4.22 -32.17 22.18
N ALA A 183 5.36 -31.57 22.55
CA ALA A 183 6.52 -32.32 23.06
C ALA A 183 6.29 -32.87 24.48
N THR A 184 5.43 -32.24 25.28
CA THR A 184 5.10 -32.69 26.65
C THR A 184 4.07 -33.83 26.62
N GLU A 185 3.13 -33.82 25.67
CA GLU A 185 2.13 -34.88 25.49
C GLU A 185 2.70 -36.15 24.86
N ASN A 186 3.75 -36.05 24.04
CA ASN A 186 4.37 -37.21 23.39
C ASN A 186 5.40 -37.96 24.24
N GLY A 187 5.56 -37.64 25.53
CA GLY A 187 6.37 -38.43 26.47
C GLY A 187 7.77 -38.79 25.95
N ILE A 188 8.47 -37.86 25.30
CA ILE A 188 9.84 -38.12 24.85
C ILE A 188 10.78 -37.70 25.97
N ASP A 189 11.38 -38.70 26.60
CA ASP A 189 12.44 -38.57 27.58
C ASP A 189 13.58 -37.68 27.08
N ARG A 190 14.11 -36.94 28.05
CA ARG A 190 14.69 -35.62 27.88
C ARG A 190 16.18 -35.63 27.53
N GLU A 191 16.66 -36.60 26.77
CA GLU A 191 18.08 -36.70 26.42
C GLU A 191 18.30 -36.89 24.92
N GLN A 192 19.13 -36.03 24.36
CA GLN A 192 19.69 -36.09 23.00
C GLN A 192 18.80 -35.60 21.85
N HIS A 193 18.42 -34.31 21.85
CA HIS A 193 18.35 -33.56 20.58
C HIS A 193 18.41 -32.04 20.81
N GLU A 194 19.60 -31.51 21.07
CA GLU A 194 19.89 -30.09 20.86
C GLU A 194 19.98 -29.79 19.35
N ARG A 195 18.85 -29.86 18.64
CA ARG A 195 18.71 -29.10 17.39
C ARG A 195 18.06 -27.77 17.75
N PRO A 196 18.70 -26.62 17.49
CA PRO A 196 18.14 -25.35 17.89
C PRO A 196 16.80 -25.15 17.17
N ILE A 197 15.74 -25.07 17.97
CA ILE A 197 14.33 -24.89 17.59
C ILE A 197 14.16 -23.73 16.59
N SER A 198 15.09 -22.76 16.58
CA SER A 198 15.13 -21.65 15.64
C SER A 198 15.21 -22.07 14.17
N SER A 199 15.81 -23.21 13.85
CA SER A 199 15.98 -23.70 12.46
C SER A 199 14.70 -24.32 11.88
N LEU A 200 13.95 -25.05 12.70
CA LEU A 200 12.68 -25.67 12.31
C LEU A 200 11.57 -24.63 12.12
N VAL A 201 11.52 -23.62 12.99
CA VAL A 201 10.55 -22.52 12.89
C VAL A 201 10.79 -21.66 11.65
N LYS A 202 12.05 -21.40 11.27
CA LYS A 202 12.38 -20.64 10.04
C LYS A 202 12.01 -21.37 8.75
N ASN A 203 12.18 -22.69 8.71
CA ASN A 203 11.82 -23.50 7.55
C ASN A 203 10.30 -23.63 7.38
N ALA A 204 9.53 -23.71 8.48
CA ALA A 204 8.07 -23.76 8.43
C ALA A 204 7.41 -22.43 8.00
N LEU A 205 8.07 -21.29 8.26
CA LEU A 205 7.60 -19.94 7.91
C LEU A 205 8.05 -19.46 6.51
N GLY A 206 8.60 -20.34 5.67
CA GLY A 206 8.93 -20.01 4.28
C GLY A 206 10.04 -18.96 4.10
N VAL A 207 10.79 -18.62 5.15
CA VAL A 207 11.98 -17.77 5.02
C VAL A 207 13.10 -18.64 4.48
N ALA A 208 13.26 -18.63 3.15
CA ALA A 208 14.31 -19.36 2.46
C ALA A 208 15.70 -18.80 2.84
N ASP A 209 16.27 -19.33 3.91
CA ASP A 209 17.70 -19.22 4.15
C ASP A 209 18.39 -20.07 3.07
N LYS A 210 19.09 -19.42 2.14
CA LYS A 210 19.82 -20.10 1.07
C LYS A 210 21.00 -20.87 1.68
N SER A 211 20.71 -22.01 2.30
CA SER A 211 21.73 -22.92 2.79
C SER A 211 22.54 -23.43 1.60
N LYS A 212 23.81 -23.03 1.57
CA LYS A 212 24.80 -23.50 0.60
C LYS A 212 25.16 -24.96 0.95
N PHE A 213 24.28 -25.90 0.69
CA PHE A 213 24.68 -27.30 0.65
C PHE A 213 25.57 -27.49 -0.58
N LYS A 214 26.88 -27.59 -0.36
CA LYS A 214 27.82 -28.06 -1.39
C LYS A 214 27.45 -29.51 -1.69
N ARG A 215 26.75 -29.74 -2.80
CA ARG A 215 26.67 -31.10 -3.38
C ARG A 215 28.10 -31.55 -3.62
N ASN A 216 28.49 -32.70 -3.06
CA ASN A 216 29.74 -33.37 -3.37
C ASN A 216 29.77 -33.68 -4.88
N ARG A 217 30.34 -32.76 -5.66
CA ARG A 217 30.71 -33.03 -7.04
C ARG A 217 32.04 -33.75 -7.01
N ALA A 218 32.14 -34.89 -7.69
CA ALA A 218 33.40 -35.58 -7.90
C ALA A 218 34.41 -34.58 -8.51
N LYS A 219 35.62 -34.50 -7.95
CA LYS A 219 36.65 -33.51 -8.30
C LYS A 219 37.43 -33.87 -9.59
N GLY A 220 36.77 -34.48 -10.57
CA GLY A 220 37.43 -34.86 -11.82
C GLY A 220 36.45 -34.99 -12.98
N PRO A 221 36.88 -34.69 -14.22
CA PRO A 221 36.07 -34.97 -15.39
C PRO A 221 35.79 -36.47 -15.50
N ASN A 222 34.56 -36.82 -15.92
CA ASN A 222 34.11 -38.18 -16.14
C ASN A 222 35.13 -38.97 -17.01
N PRO A 223 35.70 -40.10 -16.54
CA PRO A 223 36.79 -40.82 -17.21
C PRO A 223 36.45 -41.35 -18.61
N LEU A 224 35.17 -41.39 -18.99
CA LEU A 224 34.73 -41.74 -20.35
C LEU A 224 34.73 -40.56 -21.35
N SER A 225 35.00 -39.33 -20.89
CA SER A 225 34.88 -38.09 -21.70
C SER A 225 36.22 -37.42 -22.03
N CYS A 226 37.34 -38.02 -21.66
CA CYS A 226 38.68 -37.54 -22.06
C CYS A 226 39.04 -38.06 -23.45
N LYS A 227 38.74 -37.28 -24.50
CA LYS A 227 39.28 -37.54 -25.84
C LYS A 227 40.82 -37.57 -25.78
N LYS A 228 41.43 -38.64 -26.31
CA LYS A 228 42.89 -38.81 -26.33
C LYS A 228 43.57 -37.60 -27.00
N LYS A 229 44.67 -37.15 -26.39
CA LYS A 229 45.47 -36.01 -26.85
C LYS A 229 46.16 -36.40 -28.16
N LYS A 230 45.91 -35.65 -29.24
CA LYS A 230 46.65 -35.81 -30.51
C LYS A 230 48.07 -35.23 -30.37
N PRO A 231 49.10 -35.87 -30.94
CA PRO A 231 50.46 -35.31 -30.95
C PRO A 231 50.51 -34.05 -31.81
N LYS A 232 51.20 -33.02 -31.33
CA LYS A 232 51.46 -31.77 -32.06
C LYS A 232 52.60 -32.01 -33.06
N SER A 233 52.39 -31.68 -34.33
CA SER A 233 53.48 -31.47 -35.29
C SER A 233 54.11 -30.09 -35.06
N GLN A 234 55.45 -30.07 -35.05
CA GLN A 234 56.30 -28.87 -34.93
C GLN A 234 56.06 -27.88 -36.10
N PRO A 235 56.31 -26.58 -35.91
CA PRO A 235 56.16 -25.57 -36.94
C PRO A 235 57.47 -25.39 -37.73
N SER A 236 57.39 -25.42 -39.05
CA SER A 236 58.41 -24.86 -39.93
C SER A 236 57.80 -23.75 -40.78
N ALA A 237 58.57 -22.67 -40.87
CA ALA A 237 58.22 -21.37 -41.38
C ALA A 237 58.30 -21.28 -42.92
N ILE A 238 57.90 -20.10 -43.42
CA ILE A 238 58.41 -19.39 -44.61
C ILE A 238 57.46 -19.24 -45.84
N GLN A 239 57.09 -17.96 -46.04
CA GLN A 239 56.96 -17.17 -47.29
C GLN A 239 55.67 -17.14 -48.14
N ASN A 240 55.10 -15.92 -48.14
CA ASN A 240 54.88 -14.98 -49.25
C ASN A 240 53.94 -15.28 -50.45
N GLN A 241 53.10 -14.25 -50.66
CA GLN A 241 52.60 -13.67 -51.92
C GLN A 241 51.45 -14.35 -52.68
N GLY A 242 50.46 -13.52 -53.04
CA GLY A 242 49.94 -13.50 -54.42
C GLY A 242 48.45 -13.79 -54.64
N SER A 243 47.71 -12.72 -54.99
CA SER A 243 46.67 -12.61 -56.05
C SER A 243 45.34 -13.40 -55.99
N MET A 244 44.25 -12.61 -55.96
CA MET A 244 43.04 -12.60 -56.81
C MET A 244 42.60 -13.90 -57.53
N ALA A 245 41.34 -14.30 -57.35
CA ALA A 245 40.27 -14.27 -58.38
C ALA A 245 39.05 -15.16 -58.03
N ASP A 246 37.90 -14.64 -58.46
CA ASP A 246 36.54 -15.18 -58.68
C ASP A 246 36.16 -16.65 -58.42
N GLY A 247 34.90 -16.83 -58.01
CA GLY A 247 34.16 -18.07 -58.24
C GLY A 247 32.97 -18.30 -57.30
N GLU A 248 31.76 -17.92 -57.74
CA GLU A 248 30.47 -18.22 -57.11
C GLU A 248 30.20 -19.72 -56.90
N ALA A 249 29.61 -20.12 -55.76
CA ALA A 249 28.58 -21.18 -55.72
C ALA A 249 27.78 -21.20 -54.39
N LYS A 250 26.63 -20.53 -54.46
CA LYS A 250 25.33 -20.75 -53.80
C LYS A 250 25.19 -21.73 -52.60
N ARG A 251 24.79 -21.12 -51.47
CA ARG A 251 23.55 -21.33 -50.67
C ARG A 251 23.27 -22.72 -50.07
N LYS A 252 23.07 -22.73 -48.74
CA LYS A 252 21.78 -23.14 -48.14
C LYS A 252 21.48 -22.34 -46.86
N ARG A 253 20.29 -21.73 -46.89
CA ARG A 253 19.74 -20.75 -45.94
C ARG A 253 18.69 -21.48 -45.10
N VAL A 254 18.79 -21.44 -43.77
CA VAL A 254 17.62 -21.70 -42.90
C VAL A 254 17.49 -20.53 -41.91
N ARG A 255 16.36 -19.85 -42.03
CA ARG A 255 16.01 -18.57 -41.41
C ARG A 255 15.69 -18.74 -39.92
N LYS A 256 16.39 -18.00 -39.07
CA LYS A 256 15.90 -17.58 -37.74
C LYS A 256 14.86 -16.47 -37.95
N ARG A 257 13.60 -16.67 -37.54
CA ARG A 257 12.64 -15.56 -37.42
C ARG A 257 12.78 -14.94 -36.02
N LYS A 258 13.11 -13.65 -35.98
CA LYS A 258 13.03 -12.78 -34.81
C LYS A 258 12.00 -11.69 -35.11
N ARG A 259 11.05 -11.53 -34.18
CA ARG A 259 10.21 -10.37 -33.78
C ARG A 259 9.83 -9.27 -34.79
N SER A 260 8.63 -8.72 -34.61
CA SER A 260 8.42 -7.27 -34.72
C SER A 260 7.29 -6.77 -33.81
N GLN A 261 7.67 -5.99 -32.79
CA GLN A 261 6.88 -4.85 -32.29
C GLN A 261 6.77 -3.82 -33.42
N LYS A 262 5.66 -3.08 -33.47
CA LYS A 262 5.45 -1.97 -34.39
C LYS A 262 5.03 -0.75 -33.56
N ASP A 263 5.99 0.15 -33.34
CA ASP A 263 5.73 1.57 -33.10
C ASP A 263 6.07 2.30 -34.40
N ASN A 264 5.25 3.27 -34.80
CA ASN A 264 5.71 4.32 -35.71
C ASN A 264 5.03 5.65 -35.35
N LYS A 265 5.86 6.69 -35.24
CA LYS A 265 5.53 8.11 -35.06
C LYS A 265 5.83 8.86 -36.37
N GLN A 266 5.38 10.13 -36.40
CA GLN A 266 5.72 11.25 -37.33
C GLN A 266 4.87 11.32 -38.62
N ALA A 267 4.47 12.47 -39.16
CA ALA A 267 4.67 13.92 -38.92
C ALA A 267 3.46 14.65 -39.59
N GLU A 268 2.89 15.73 -39.05
CA GLU A 268 3.26 17.16 -39.19
C GLU A 268 3.28 17.71 -40.63
N MET A 269 2.31 18.60 -40.94
CA MET A 269 2.48 19.98 -41.47
C MET A 269 1.40 20.43 -42.49
N ALA A 270 0.80 21.58 -42.17
CA ALA A 270 0.39 22.69 -43.03
C ALA A 270 -0.59 22.45 -44.21
N SER A 271 -1.86 22.79 -43.99
CA SER A 271 -2.58 23.92 -44.64
C SER A 271 -3.94 24.11 -43.95
#